data_AF-A0A536TN87-F1
#
_entry.id   AF-A0A536TN87-F1
#
_cell.length_a   1.000
_cell.length_b   1.000
_cell.length_c   1.000
_cell.angle_alpha   90.00
_cell.angle_beta   90.00
_cell.angle_gamma   90.00
#
_symmetry.space_group_name_H-M   'P 1'
#
loop_
_entity.id
_entity.type
_entity.pdbx_description
1 polymer ?
#
loop_
_entity_poly.entity_id
_entity_poly.type
_entity_poly.pdbx_seq_one_letter_code
_entity_poly.pdbx_strand_id
1 'polypeptide(L)'
;LLAISTSGNSGNMTAAVSAAHEREMRVVALTGKGGGRIGELLSPADVHLCVPHSSTARIQEVHILTIHCLCDAVDASLLGDES
;
A
#
# COMPACT_ATOMS: atom_id res chain seq x y z
N LEU A 1 4.12 -8.19 0.76
CA LEU A 1 4.20 -7.39 -0.48
C LEU A 1 3.77 -5.96 -0.17
N LEU A 2 4.56 -4.96 -0.58
CA LEU A 2 4.10 -3.57 -0.62
C LEU A 2 3.62 -3.27 -2.05
N ALA A 3 2.31 -3.12 -2.23
CA ALA A 3 1.69 -2.85 -3.53
C ALA A 3 1.34 -1.36 -3.64
N ILE A 4 1.81 -0.68 -4.69
CA ILE A 4 1.61 0.76 -4.88
C ILE A 4 0.89 0.99 -6.21
N SER A 5 -0.31 1.54 -6.15
CA SER A 5 -1.09 1.86 -7.35
C SER A 5 -2.08 3.00 -7.12
N THR A 6 -1.90 4.12 -7.80
CA THR A 6 -2.77 5.30 -7.62
C THR A 6 -4.23 5.07 -8.02
N SER A 7 -4.50 4.10 -8.90
CA SER A 7 -5.87 3.70 -9.30
C SER A 7 -6.32 2.37 -8.72
N GLY A 8 -5.40 1.51 -8.28
CA GLY A 8 -5.72 0.16 -7.85
C GLY A 8 -6.17 -0.79 -8.96
N ASN A 9 -6.07 -0.39 -10.24
CA ASN A 9 -6.65 -1.13 -11.37
C ASN A 9 -5.62 -1.72 -12.35
N SER A 10 -4.32 -1.56 -12.07
CA SER A 10 -3.27 -2.08 -12.95
C SER A 10 -3.23 -3.61 -12.92
N GLY A 11 -3.36 -4.27 -14.08
CA GLY A 11 -3.47 -5.73 -14.16
C GLY A 11 -2.25 -6.49 -13.63
N ASN A 12 -1.04 -5.95 -13.84
CA ASN A 12 0.18 -6.52 -13.26
C ASN A 12 0.20 -6.42 -11.72
N MET A 13 -0.34 -5.35 -11.13
CA MET A 13 -0.40 -5.17 -9.68
C MET A 13 -1.45 -6.07 -9.05
N THR A 14 -2.62 -6.23 -9.67
CA THR A 14 -3.61 -7.21 -9.22
C THR A 14 -3.07 -8.63 -9.27
N ALA A 15 -2.33 -8.99 -10.32
CA ALA A 15 -1.68 -10.29 -10.42
C ALA A 15 -0.59 -10.49 -9.36
N ALA A 16 0.18 -9.45 -9.04
CA ALA A 16 1.18 -9.50 -7.97
C ALA A 16 0.53 -9.69 -6.58
N VAL A 17 -0.61 -9.04 -6.32
CA VAL A 17 -1.38 -9.22 -5.08
C VAL A 17 -1.88 -10.67 -4.97
N SER A 18 -2.51 -11.21 -6.01
CA SER A 18 -2.95 -12.62 -6.03
C SER A 18 -1.77 -13.58 -5.82
N ALA A 19 -0.65 -13.37 -6.51
CA ALA A 19 0.54 -14.19 -6.37
C ALA A 19 1.17 -14.10 -4.95
N ALA A 20 1.02 -12.97 -4.26
CA ALA A 20 1.47 -12.82 -2.87
C ALA A 20 0.58 -13.64 -1.93
N HIS A 21 -0.74 -13.62 -2.13
CA HIS A 21 -1.68 -14.43 -1.33
C HIS A 21 -1.49 -15.93 -1.54
N GLU A 22 -1.24 -16.38 -2.78
CA GLU A 22 -0.89 -17.78 -3.08
C GLU A 22 0.37 -18.27 -2.34
N ARG A 23 1.21 -17.33 -1.90
CA ARG A 23 2.44 -17.58 -1.13
C ARG A 23 2.29 -17.26 0.35
N GLU A 24 1.06 -17.11 0.83
CA GLU A 24 0.72 -16.79 2.22
C GLU A 24 1.36 -15.47 2.73
N MET A 25 1.69 -14.55 1.82
CA MET A 25 2.27 -13.27 2.16
C MET A 25 1.18 -12.24 2.51
N ARG A 26 1.42 -11.45 3.56
CA ARG A 26 0.61 -10.25 3.83
C ARG A 26 0.88 -9.15 2.80
N VAL A 27 -0.16 -8.40 2.48
CA VAL A 27 -0.14 -7.27 1.56
C VAL A 27 -0.40 -5.97 2.32
N VAL A 28 0.42 -4.95 2.04
CA VAL A 28 0.15 -3.56 2.37
C VAL A 28 -0.07 -2.84 1.06
N ALA A 29 -1.28 -2.32 0.84
CA ALA A 29 -1.67 -1.68 -0.41
C ALA A 29 -1.79 -0.17 -0.23
N LEU A 30 -0.96 0.59 -0.95
CA LEU A 30 -1.07 2.04 -1.10
C LEU A 30 -1.85 2.34 -2.38
N THR A 31 -3.06 2.86 -2.23
CA THR A 31 -3.93 3.18 -3.38
C THR A 31 -4.52 4.58 -3.33
N GLY A 32 -5.32 4.94 -4.32
CA GLY A 32 -6.24 6.08 -4.28
C GLY A 32 -7.50 5.78 -5.08
N LYS A 33 -8.31 6.79 -5.41
CA LYS A 33 -9.52 6.64 -6.26
C LYS A 33 -10.51 5.56 -5.78
N GLY A 34 -10.60 5.33 -4.47
CA GLY A 34 -11.48 4.30 -3.92
C GLY A 34 -10.90 2.88 -3.95
N GLY A 35 -9.63 2.70 -4.29
CA GLY A 35 -8.89 1.45 -4.08
C GLY A 35 -8.90 0.48 -5.26
N GLY A 36 -9.88 0.59 -6.16
CA GLY A 36 -9.98 -0.24 -7.36
C GLY A 36 -9.98 -1.74 -7.08
N ARG A 37 -9.61 -2.52 -8.09
CA ARG A 37 -9.53 -3.99 -8.01
C ARG A 37 -8.56 -4.50 -6.95
N ILE A 38 -7.48 -3.77 -6.67
CA ILE A 38 -6.56 -4.12 -5.58
C ILE A 38 -7.31 -4.11 -4.25
N GLY A 39 -8.12 -3.08 -3.96
CA GLY A 39 -8.89 -2.99 -2.72
C GLY A 39 -9.87 -4.16 -2.54
N GLU A 40 -10.50 -4.60 -3.63
CA GLU A 40 -11.42 -5.76 -3.64
C GLU A 40 -10.71 -7.10 -3.38
N LEU A 41 -9.41 -7.20 -3.72
CA LEU A 41 -8.63 -8.42 -3.54
C LEU A 41 -8.04 -8.57 -2.13
N LEU A 42 -8.07 -7.53 -1.31
CA LEU A 42 -7.46 -7.58 0.02
C LEU A 42 -8.23 -8.51 0.95
N SER A 43 -7.47 -9.32 1.68
CA SER A 43 -7.99 -10.16 2.76
C SER A 43 -8.05 -9.38 4.09
N PRO A 44 -8.75 -9.90 5.10
CA PRO A 44 -8.77 -9.28 6.44
C PRO A 44 -7.39 -9.17 7.13
N ALA A 45 -6.39 -9.92 6.65
CA ALA A 45 -5.02 -9.88 7.18
C ALA A 45 -4.14 -8.79 6.51
N ASP A 46 -4.67 -8.14 5.48
CA ASP A 46 -3.96 -7.10 4.72
C ASP A 46 -4.26 -5.70 5.26
N VAL A 47 -3.42 -4.74 4.89
CA VAL A 47 -3.59 -3.34 5.26
C VAL A 47 -3.86 -2.51 4.00
N HIS A 48 -4.95 -1.74 4.03
CA HIS A 48 -5.34 -0.86 2.94
C HIS A 48 -5.17 0.61 3.31
N LEU A 49 -4.20 1.27 2.71
CA LEU A 49 -3.99 2.72 2.84
C LEU A 49 -4.45 3.40 1.55
N CYS A 50 -5.76 3.69 1.49
CA CYS A 50 -6.39 4.32 0.34
C CYS A 50 -6.48 5.83 0.52
N VAL A 51 -5.74 6.58 -0.30
CA VAL A 51 -5.79 8.05 -0.33
C VAL A 51 -7.16 8.48 -0.85
N PRO A 52 -7.97 9.25 -0.08
CA PRO A 52 -9.33 9.65 -0.46
C PRO A 52 -9.30 10.83 -1.45
N HIS A 53 -8.65 10.64 -2.59
CA HIS A 53 -8.47 11.66 -3.61
C HIS A 53 -8.51 11.05 -5.02
N SER A 54 -8.83 11.87 -6.03
CA SER A 54 -8.94 11.44 -7.43
C SER A 54 -7.75 11.88 -8.30
N SER A 55 -7.04 12.97 -7.95
CA SER A 55 -5.81 13.38 -8.65
C SER A 55 -4.66 12.41 -8.39
N THR A 56 -4.15 11.81 -9.46
CA THR A 56 -2.97 10.94 -9.44
C THR A 56 -1.76 11.62 -8.77
N ALA A 57 -1.50 12.89 -9.07
CA ALA A 57 -0.36 13.61 -8.51
C ALA A 57 -0.44 13.74 -6.98
N ARG A 58 -1.62 14.11 -6.46
CA ARG A 58 -1.86 14.20 -5.01
C ARG A 58 -1.76 12.83 -4.33
N ILE A 59 -2.24 11.78 -4.99
CA ILE A 59 -2.12 10.42 -4.46
C ILE A 59 -0.65 10.01 -4.36
N GLN A 60 0.18 10.32 -5.38
CA GLN A 60 1.61 10.01 -5.37
C GLN A 60 2.36 10.77 -4.27
N GLU A 61 2.06 12.05 -4.07
CA GLU A 61 2.65 12.85 -2.98
C GLU A 61 2.35 12.23 -1.62
N VAL A 62 1.10 11.82 -1.38
CA VAL A 62 0.72 11.15 -0.14
C VAL A 62 1.37 9.76 -0.03
N HIS A 63 1.49 9.00 -1.12
CA HIS A 63 2.20 7.70 -1.09
C HIS A 63 3.66 7.86 -0.69
N ILE A 64 4.36 8.88 -1.21
CA ILE A 64 5.75 9.17 -0.84
C ILE A 64 5.84 9.52 0.66
N LEU A 65 4.94 10.38 1.15
CA LEU A 65 4.86 10.70 2.58
C LEU A 65 4.60 9.46 3.43
N THR A 66 3.64 8.61 3.05
CA THR A 66 3.34 7.36 3.75
C THR A 66 4.56 6.44 3.80
N ILE A 67 5.31 6.32 2.70
CA ILE A 67 6.55 5.51 2.68
C ILE A 67 7.59 6.07 3.66
N HIS A 68 7.78 7.39 3.70
CA HIS A 68 8.69 8.00 4.68
C HIS A 68 8.26 7.75 6.13
N CYS A 69 6.97 7.88 6.45
CA CYS A 69 6.45 7.55 7.78
C CYS A 69 6.60 6.06 8.12
N LEU A 70 6.46 5.16 7.13
CA LEU A 70 6.68 3.73 7.35
C LEU A 70 8.15 3.43 7.64
N CYS A 71 9.08 4.06 6.92
CA CYS A 71 10.52 3.93 7.20
C CYS A 71 10.84 4.40 8.61
N ASP A 72 10.38 5.60 8.98
CA ASP A 72 10.57 6.18 10.31
C ASP A 72 10.03 5.26 11.42
N ALA A 73 8.80 4.75 11.25
CA ALA A 73 8.20 3.82 12.21
C ALA A 73 8.92 2.46 12.30
N VAL A 74 9.45 1.96 11.18
CA VAL A 74 10.24 0.72 11.15
C VAL A 74 11.58 0.93 11.87
N ASP A 75 12.26 2.04 11.60
CA ASP A 75 13.53 2.38 12.24
C ASP A 75 13.35 2.55 13.75
N ALA A 76 12.35 3.32 14.18
CA ALA A 76 11.99 3.46 15.59
C ALA A 76 11.67 2.11 16.26
N SER A 77 10.93 1.23 15.57
CA SER A 77 10.55 -0.08 16.12
C SER A 77 11.72 -1.06 16.24
N LEU A 78 12.75 -0.95 15.39
CA LEU A 78 13.86 -1.90 15.34
C LEU A 78 15.12 -1.40 16.05
N LEU A 79 15.36 -0.09 15.99
CA LEU A 79 16.57 0.56 16.49
C LEU A 79 16.30 1.37 17.76
N GLY A 80 15.04 1.64 18.09
CA GLY A 80 14.63 2.57 19.15
C GLY A 80 14.53 4.00 18.64
N ASP A 81 13.85 4.86 19.39
CA ASP A 81 13.82 6.29 19.11
C ASP A 81 15.17 6.91 19.49
N GLU A 82 15.80 7.64 18.56
CA GLU A 82 16.90 8.56 18.87
C GLU A 82 16.32 9.76 19.65
N SER A 83 16.03 9.53 20.92
CA SER A 83 15.53 10.53 21.88
C SER A 83 16.58 10.86 22.93
#